data_AF-A0AAX3T061-F1
#
_entry.id   AF-A0AAX3T061-F1
#
_cell.length_a   1.000
_cell.length_b   1.000
_cell.length_c   1.000
_cell.angle_alpha   90.00
_cell.angle_beta   90.00
_cell.angle_gamma   90.00
#
_symmetry.space_group_name_H-M   'P 1'
#
loop_
_entity.id
_entity.type
_entity.pdbx_description
1 polymer ?
#
loop_
_entity_poly.entity_id
_entity_poly.type
_entity_poly.pdbx_seq_one_letter_code
_entity_poly.pdbx_strand_id
1 'polypeptide(L)'
;MCISLATLLAGCIWVWKSFKRRGYFNTTDSFEKITKIDAIAFDKTGTITNGQLTVHDLLGDKENIKYIYNLEKLSAHPIARSIHHYFANC
;
A
#
# COMPACT_ATOMS: atom_id res chain seq x y z
N MET A 1 -14.93 5.07 40.84
CA MET A 1 -14.29 3.76 40.52
C MET A 1 -14.89 3.10 39.28
N CYS A 2 -16.21 2.95 39.12
CA CYS A 2 -16.77 2.22 37.96
C CYS A 2 -16.56 2.89 36.59
N ILE A 3 -16.62 4.23 36.49
CA ILE A 3 -16.45 4.94 35.20
C ILE A 3 -15.04 4.75 34.65
N SER A 4 -14.01 4.93 35.47
CA SER A 4 -12.61 4.78 35.05
C SER A 4 -12.28 3.36 34.59
N LEU A 5 -12.86 2.34 35.21
CA LEU A 5 -12.69 0.95 34.79
C LEU A 5 -13.39 0.66 33.45
N ALA A 6 -14.56 1.25 33.22
CA ALA A 6 -15.29 1.10 31.97
C ALA A 6 -14.49 1.65 30.77
N THR A 7 -13.85 2.82 30.91
CA THR A 7 -13.02 3.41 29.86
C THR A 7 -11.80 2.53 29.54
N LEU A 8 -11.15 1.95 30.55
CA LEU A 8 -10.03 1.03 30.37
C LEU A 8 -10.44 -0.26 29.64
N LEU A 9 -11.55 -0.89 30.06
CA LEU A 9 -12.06 -2.11 29.44
C LEU A 9 -12.52 -1.87 28.00
N ALA A 10 -13.18 -0.75 27.74
CA ALA A 10 -13.56 -0.35 26.38
C ALA A 10 -12.31 -0.23 25.49
N GLY A 11 -11.28 0.50 25.93
CA GLY A 11 -10.02 0.64 25.18
C GLY A 11 -9.38 -0.70 24.82
N CYS A 12 -9.33 -1.65 25.75
CA CYS A 12 -8.85 -3.02 25.51
C CYS A 12 -9.66 -3.75 24.43
N ILE A 13 -11.00 -3.69 24.50
CA ILE A 13 -11.89 -4.34 23.52
C ILE A 13 -11.73 -3.70 22.13
N TRP A 14 -11.59 -2.38 22.06
CA TRP A 14 -11.36 -1.65 20.82
C TRP A 14 -10.04 -2.05 20.14
N VAL A 15 -8.94 -2.07 20.88
CA VAL A 15 -7.64 -2.52 20.37
C VAL A 15 -7.72 -3.95 19.86
N TRP A 16 -8.31 -4.87 20.63
CA TRP A 16 -8.47 -6.26 20.22
C TRP A 16 -9.28 -6.42 18.93
N LYS A 17 -10.40 -5.70 18.82
CA LYS A 17 -11.27 -5.74 17.63
C LYS A 17 -10.57 -5.17 16.40
N SER A 18 -9.81 -4.09 16.57
CA SER A 18 -9.03 -3.48 15.49
C SER A 18 -7.91 -4.38 14.99
N PHE A 19 -7.19 -5.03 15.91
CA PHE A 19 -6.14 -5.98 15.55
C PHE A 19 -6.68 -7.16 14.74
N LYS A 20 -7.86 -7.69 15.12
CA LYS A 20 -8.58 -8.70 14.32
C LYS A 20 -8.90 -8.25 12.90
N ARG A 21 -9.06 -6.94 12.68
CA ARG A 21 -9.35 -6.32 11.38
C ARG A 21 -8.08 -5.82 10.66
N ARG A 22 -6.89 -6.26 11.08
CA ARG A 22 -5.59 -5.83 10.56
C ARG A 22 -5.32 -4.33 10.72
N GLY A 23 -6.03 -3.66 11.61
CA GLY A 23 -5.78 -2.27 12.00
C GLY A 23 -4.90 -2.21 13.24
N TYR A 24 -3.86 -1.39 13.20
CA TYR A 24 -2.94 -1.19 14.31
C TYR A 24 -2.98 0.27 14.78
N PHE A 25 -3.11 0.47 16.09
CA PHE A 25 -3.20 1.77 16.72
C PHE A 25 -2.18 1.85 17.85
N ASN A 26 -1.32 2.87 17.82
CA ASN A 26 -0.23 3.04 18.80
C ASN A 26 -0.72 3.50 20.19
N THR A 27 -1.87 4.19 20.23
CA THR A 27 -2.41 4.78 21.47
C THR A 27 -3.93 4.64 21.52
N THR A 28 -4.47 4.55 22.73
CA THR A 28 -5.92 4.51 22.96
C THR A 28 -6.61 5.80 22.54
N ASP A 29 -5.93 6.95 22.65
CA ASP A 29 -6.44 8.27 22.26
C ASP A 29 -6.70 8.37 20.74
N SER A 30 -6.07 7.50 19.95
CA SER A 30 -6.31 7.44 18.50
C SER A 30 -7.78 7.13 18.19
N PHE A 31 -8.44 6.30 19.01
CA PHE A 31 -9.86 5.96 18.82
C PHE A 31 -10.79 7.16 19.04
N GLU A 32 -10.47 8.03 20.00
CA GLU A 32 -11.25 9.26 20.23
C GLU A 32 -10.99 10.34 19.18
N LYS A 33 -9.78 10.36 18.61
CA LYS A 33 -9.46 11.30 17.53
C LYS A 33 -10.15 10.91 16.24
N ILE A 34 -10.21 9.61 15.91
CA ILE A 34 -10.83 9.11 14.68
C ILE A 34 -12.29 9.49 14.56
N THR A 35 -13.05 9.52 15.67
CA THR A 35 -14.46 9.93 15.66
C THR A 35 -14.68 11.41 15.39
N LYS A 36 -13.62 12.23 15.47
CA LYS A 36 -13.62 13.67 15.22
C LYS A 36 -12.98 14.06 13.88
N ILE A 37 -12.58 13.08 13.06
CA ILE A 37 -11.96 13.34 11.75
C ILE A 37 -13.08 13.56 10.73
N ASP A 38 -13.08 14.73 10.09
CA ASP A 38 -14.04 15.07 9.02
C ASP A 38 -13.48 14.81 7.61
N ALA A 39 -12.15 14.80 7.46
CA ALA A 39 -11.48 14.66 6.17
C ALA A 39 -10.28 13.71 6.25
N ILE A 40 -10.10 12.91 5.19
CA ILE A 40 -8.98 11.99 5.04
C ILE A 40 -8.19 12.41 3.78
N ALA A 41 -6.91 12.71 3.95
CA ALA A 41 -6.00 12.96 2.85
C ALA A 41 -5.22 11.67 2.54
N PHE A 42 -5.35 11.17 1.32
CA PHE A 42 -4.59 10.01 0.84
C PHE A 42 -3.37 10.46 0.05
N ASP A 43 -2.21 9.84 0.32
CA ASP A 43 -1.06 9.96 -0.56
C ASP A 43 -1.27 9.09 -1.82
N LYS A 44 -0.86 9.59 -2.99
CA LYS A 44 -1.03 8.85 -4.24
C LYS A 44 0.03 7.75 -4.37
N THR A 45 1.28 8.05 -4.03
CA THR A 45 2.41 7.14 -4.25
C THR A 45 2.57 6.20 -3.07
N GLY A 46 2.41 4.89 -3.28
CA GLY A 46 2.61 3.89 -2.22
C GLY A 46 1.42 3.71 -1.26
N THR A 47 0.39 4.56 -1.31
CA THR A 47 -0.89 4.34 -0.57
C THR A 47 -2.03 3.98 -1.52
N ILE A 48 -2.33 4.82 -2.51
CA ILE A 48 -3.33 4.48 -3.54
C ILE A 48 -2.72 3.59 -4.62
N THR A 49 -1.50 3.88 -5.02
CA THR A 49 -0.76 3.10 -6.03
C THR A 49 0.18 2.12 -5.34
N ASN A 50 0.35 0.93 -5.92
CA ASN A 50 1.24 -0.11 -5.37
C ASN A 50 2.75 0.24 -5.47
N GLY A 51 3.09 1.44 -5.98
CA GLY A 51 4.49 1.84 -6.24
C GLY A 51 5.20 1.02 -7.32
N GLN A 52 4.49 0.07 -7.96
CA GLN A 52 4.99 -0.75 -9.05
C GLN A 52 4.48 -0.18 -10.37
N LEU A 53 5.42 0.22 -11.23
CA LEU A 53 5.12 0.63 -12.59
C LEU A 53 4.72 -0.62 -13.39
N THR A 54 3.71 -0.48 -14.25
CA THR A 54 3.30 -1.52 -15.20
C THR A 54 3.18 -0.90 -16.59
N VAL A 55 3.60 -1.65 -17.60
CA VAL A 55 3.48 -1.22 -18.99
C VAL A 55 2.03 -1.44 -19.42
N HIS A 56 1.36 -0.38 -19.86
CA HIS A 56 -0.02 -0.45 -20.34
C HIS A 56 -0.08 -0.68 -21.85
N ASP A 57 0.67 0.12 -22.61
CA ASP A 57 0.67 0.07 -24.07
C ASP A 57 2.09 -0.04 -24.61
N LEU A 58 2.23 -0.87 -25.65
CA LEU A 58 3.46 -1.02 -26.43
C LEU A 58 3.20 -0.53 -27.85
N LEU A 59 3.95 0.50 -28.26
CA LEU A 59 3.91 1.03 -29.62
C LEU A 59 5.19 0.59 -30.35
N GLY A 60 5.08 -0.27 -31.35
CA GLY A 60 6.20 -0.72 -32.19
C GLY A 60 6.15 -2.21 -32.56
N ASP A 61 7.19 -2.67 -33.25
CA ASP A 61 7.31 -4.06 -33.71
C ASP A 61 7.68 -5.04 -32.59
N LYS A 62 6.97 -6.18 -32.58
CA LYS A 62 7.14 -7.24 -31.58
C LYS A 62 8.50 -7.93 -31.65
N GLU A 63 9.20 -7.85 -32.78
CA GLU A 63 10.54 -8.44 -32.95
C GLU A 63 11.59 -7.78 -32.05
N ASN A 64 11.40 -6.50 -31.71
CA ASN A 64 12.32 -5.74 -30.87
C ASN A 64 12.20 -6.06 -29.37
N ILE A 65 11.13 -6.73 -28.96
CA ILE A 65 10.85 -7.06 -27.55
C ILE A 65 11.99 -7.86 -26.92
N LYS A 66 12.56 -8.82 -27.66
CA LYS A 66 13.64 -9.68 -27.15
C LYS A 66 14.93 -8.92 -26.90
N TYR A 67 15.22 -7.90 -27.69
CA TYR A 67 16.39 -7.04 -27.50
C TYR A 67 16.20 -6.11 -26.31
N ILE A 68 15.03 -5.48 -26.21
CA ILE A 68 14.67 -4.58 -25.10
C ILE A 68 14.70 -5.34 -23.76
N TYR A 69 14.16 -6.55 -23.71
CA TYR A 69 14.19 -7.39 -22.51
C TYR A 69 15.62 -7.67 -22.02
N ASN A 70 16.55 -7.98 -22.94
CA ASN A 70 17.94 -8.26 -22.58
C ASN A 70 18.70 -7.00 -22.13
N LEU A 71 18.40 -5.84 -22.72
CA LEU A 71 18.98 -4.56 -22.31
C LEU A 71 18.52 -4.16 -20.90
N GLU A 72 17.22 -4.27 -20.62
CA GLU A 72 16.65 -3.84 -19.34
C GLU A 72 16.89 -4.83 -18.20
N LYS A 73 17.28 -6.08 -18.49
CA LYS A 73 17.54 -7.13 -17.49
C LYS A 73 18.58 -6.74 -16.44
N LEU A 74 19.58 -5.93 -16.80
CA LEU A 74 20.67 -5.52 -15.91
C LEU A 74 20.45 -4.13 -15.29
N SER A 75 19.37 -3.43 -15.63
CA SER A 75 19.11 -2.07 -15.17
C SER A 75 18.40 -2.06 -13.83
N ALA A 76 18.90 -1.26 -12.88
CA ALA A 76 18.30 -1.10 -11.55
C ALA A 76 17.13 -0.10 -11.53
N HIS A 77 16.85 0.55 -12.66
CA HIS A 77 15.84 1.60 -12.74
C HIS A 77 14.42 1.02 -12.53
N PRO A 78 13.51 1.65 -11.76
CA PRO A 78 12.15 1.15 -11.54
C PRO A 78 11.36 0.91 -12.83
N ILE A 79 11.59 1.75 -13.85
CA ILE A 79 11.00 1.59 -15.20
C ILE A 79 11.53 0.31 -15.86
N ALA A 80 12.85 0.09 -15.86
CA ALA A 80 13.46 -1.11 -16.42
C ALA A 80 12.88 -2.39 -15.81
N ARG A 81 12.73 -2.38 -14.48
CA ARG A 81 12.15 -3.49 -13.73
C ARG A 81 10.71 -3.78 -14.14
N SER A 82 9.92 -2.73 -14.40
CA SER A 82 8.54 -2.89 -14.90
C SER A 82 8.48 -3.49 -16.31
N ILE A 83 9.40 -3.10 -17.20
CA ILE A 83 9.50 -3.63 -18.56
C ILE A 83 9.92 -5.10 -18.52
N HIS A 84 10.94 -5.42 -17.71
CA HIS A 84 11.38 -6.80 -17.49
C HIS A 84 10.26 -7.68 -16.94
N HIS A 85 9.53 -7.20 -15.93
CA HIS A 85 8.41 -7.92 -15.33
C HIS A 85 7.23 -8.10 -16.30
N TYR A 86 6.96 -7.11 -17.15
CA TYR A 86 5.92 -7.22 -18.17
C TYR A 86 6.21 -8.34 -19.17
N PHE A 87 7.44 -8.38 -19.72
CA PHE A 87 7.83 -9.39 -20.71
C PHE A 87 8.13 -10.77 -20.11
N ALA A 88 8.46 -10.87 -18.83
CA ALA A 88 8.64 -12.16 -18.16
C ALA A 88 7.31 -12.92 -17.91
N ASN A 89 6.17 -12.22 -17.92
CA ASN A 89 4.83 -12.79 -17.71
C ASN A 89 4.00 -12.91 -19.00
N CYS A 90 4.60 -12.66 -20.17
CA CYS A 90 4.02 -12.93 -21.49
C CYS A 90 4.43 -14.34 -21.96
#